data_AF-A0A963TYE3-F1
#
_entry.id   AF-A0A963TYE3-F1
#
_cell.length_a   1.000
_cell.length_b   1.000
_cell.length_c   1.000
_cell.angle_alpha   90.00
_cell.angle_beta   90.00
_cell.angle_gamma   90.00
#
_symmetry.space_group_name_H-M   'P 1'
#
loop_
_entity.id
_entity.type
_entity.pdbx_description
1 polymer ?
#
loop_
_entity_poly.entity_id
_entity_poly.type
_entity_poly.pdbx_seq_one_letter_code
_entity_poly.pdbx_strand_id
1 'polypeptide(L)'
;MKKIDVFNHIWPKPFHEALIAHVGETTDITRRSEAVPMMTDLDRRFEVMDLFGEDYCQILSIASPPFEKYADPAKALELATIASDSMAELCQRYPDRFPGFIGTAVMSNPAAMVEDARRNIEDLGAVGMQIFTNVSGKPLDLPEFEPFFAYMHKAGKP
;
A
#
# COMPACT_ATOMS: atom_id res chain seq x y z
N MET A 1 16.38 -9.56 19.28
CA MET A 1 15.18 -10.28 18.78
C MET A 1 14.45 -9.32 17.86
N LYS A 2 14.22 -9.68 16.60
CA LYS A 2 13.57 -8.78 15.62
C LYS A 2 12.19 -8.33 16.12
N LYS A 3 11.93 -7.02 16.04
CA LYS A 3 10.63 -6.41 16.31
C LYS A 3 10.02 -5.99 14.98
N ILE A 4 9.00 -6.71 14.55
CA ILE A 4 8.39 -6.49 13.23
C ILE A 4 7.08 -5.71 13.43
N ASP A 5 7.08 -4.46 13.02
CA ASP A 5 5.86 -3.66 12.90
C ASP A 5 5.15 -3.99 11.58
N VAL A 6 4.00 -4.65 11.70
CA VAL A 6 3.26 -5.18 10.56
C VAL A 6 2.20 -4.20 10.02
N PHE A 7 2.04 -3.02 10.64
CA PHE A 7 1.00 -2.07 10.24
C PHE A 7 1.44 -0.62 10.46
N ASN A 8 2.31 -0.17 9.55
CA ASN A 8 2.82 1.19 9.44
C ASN A 8 2.52 1.71 8.03
N HIS A 9 2.59 3.03 7.83
CA HIS A 9 2.23 3.62 6.55
C HIS A 9 3.41 4.38 5.94
N ILE A 10 3.46 4.36 4.61
CA ILE A 10 4.44 5.10 3.81
C ILE A 10 3.77 5.62 2.53
N TRP A 11 4.30 6.72 1.99
CA TRP A 11 4.09 7.16 0.61
C TRP A 11 5.46 7.23 -0.08
N PRO A 12 5.87 6.14 -0.75
CA PRO A 12 7.12 6.15 -1.49
C PRO A 12 7.16 7.33 -2.46
N LYS A 13 8.32 7.97 -2.61
CA LYS A 13 8.45 9.20 -3.40
C LYS A 13 7.82 9.14 -4.80
N PRO A 14 8.02 8.07 -5.61
CA PRO A 14 7.37 7.99 -6.93
C PRO A 14 5.83 7.97 -6.84
N PHE A 15 5.29 7.27 -5.84
CA PHE A 15 3.85 7.26 -5.58
C PHE A 15 3.35 8.64 -5.15
N HIS A 16 4.05 9.31 -4.22
CA HIS A 16 3.67 10.64 -3.75
C HIS A 16 3.68 11.65 -4.90
N GLU A 17 4.71 11.65 -5.74
CA GLU A 17 4.79 12.51 -6.92
C GLU A 17 3.65 12.24 -7.91
N ALA A 18 3.33 10.97 -8.19
CA ALA A 18 2.21 10.60 -9.05
C ALA A 18 0.85 11.01 -8.47
N LEU A 19 0.67 10.87 -7.15
CA LEU A 19 -0.53 11.31 -6.45
C LEU A 19 -0.72 12.82 -6.59
N ILE A 20 0.33 13.61 -6.29
CA ILE A 20 0.29 15.07 -6.40
C ILE A 20 0.03 15.52 -7.84
N ALA A 21 0.66 14.87 -8.83
CA ALA A 21 0.41 15.16 -10.24
C ALA A 21 -1.06 14.93 -10.64
N HIS A 22 -1.75 13.99 -9.99
CA HIS A 22 -3.17 13.68 -10.26
C HIS A 22 -4.13 14.60 -9.49
N VAL A 23 -3.90 14.84 -8.19
CA VAL A 23 -4.85 15.59 -7.34
C VAL A 23 -4.55 17.09 -7.24
N GLY A 24 -3.36 17.52 -7.66
CA GLY A 24 -2.87 18.88 -7.50
C GLY A 24 -2.45 19.18 -6.06
N GLU A 25 -3.43 19.38 -5.18
CA GLU A 25 -3.21 19.63 -3.75
C GLU A 25 -3.93 18.59 -2.89
N THR A 26 -3.27 18.14 -1.83
CA THR A 26 -3.88 17.19 -0.90
C THR A 26 -4.90 17.88 0.00
N THR A 27 -5.97 17.14 0.34
CA THR A 27 -7.05 17.62 1.22
C THR A 27 -7.33 16.61 2.33
N ASP A 28 -8.07 17.04 3.36
CA ASP A 28 -8.55 16.19 4.45
C ASP A 28 -7.48 15.28 5.07
N ILE A 29 -7.74 13.96 5.09
CA ILE A 29 -6.83 12.95 5.65
C ILE A 29 -5.53 12.87 4.86
N THR A 30 -5.57 13.06 3.53
CA THR A 30 -4.39 13.05 2.68
C THR A 30 -3.45 14.19 3.09
N ARG A 31 -3.98 15.40 3.32
CA ARG A 31 -3.16 16.53 3.82
C ARG A 31 -2.53 16.27 5.18
N ARG A 32 -3.27 15.61 6.08
CA ARG A 32 -2.74 15.24 7.41
C ARG A 32 -1.61 14.22 7.30
N SER A 33 -1.78 13.19 6.47
CA SER A 33 -0.74 12.19 6.21
C SER A 33 0.48 12.83 5.56
N GLU A 34 0.30 13.71 4.56
CA GLU A 34 1.41 14.40 3.90
C GLU A 34 2.28 15.21 4.86
N ALA A 35 1.66 15.82 5.88
CA ALA A 35 2.37 16.64 6.87
C ALA A 35 3.23 15.82 7.85
N VAL A 36 3.17 14.49 7.80
CA VAL A 36 3.96 13.58 8.63
C VAL A 36 5.27 13.26 7.88
N PRO A 37 6.43 13.81 8.27
CA PRO A 37 7.63 13.79 7.43
C PRO A 37 8.08 12.38 7.00
N MET A 38 8.01 11.42 7.94
CA MET A 38 8.40 10.02 7.72
C MET A 38 7.54 9.29 6.66
N MET A 39 6.44 9.90 6.19
CA MET A 39 5.62 9.36 5.11
C MET A 39 6.36 9.40 3.77
N THR A 40 7.12 10.46 3.51
CA THR A 40 7.74 10.71 2.19
C THR A 40 9.26 10.89 2.28
N ASP A 41 9.79 11.17 3.48
CA ASP A 41 11.22 11.30 3.77
C ASP A 41 11.75 10.04 4.47
N LEU A 42 12.54 9.26 3.73
CA LEU A 42 13.15 8.03 4.25
C LEU A 42 14.25 8.28 5.27
N ASP A 43 15.01 9.37 5.14
CA ASP A 43 16.08 9.68 6.10
C ASP A 43 15.44 9.96 7.45
N ARG A 44 14.39 10.80 7.45
CA ARG A 44 13.63 11.08 8.67
C ARG A 44 12.93 9.84 9.22
N ARG A 45 12.45 8.95 8.34
CA ARG A 45 11.86 7.67 8.76
C ARG A 45 12.87 6.77 9.46
N PHE A 46 14.08 6.64 8.91
CA PHE A 46 15.14 5.83 9.50
C PHE A 46 15.57 6.37 10.86
N GLU A 47 15.74 7.69 10.99
CA GLU A 47 16.03 8.32 12.29
C GLU A 47 14.99 7.95 13.36
N VAL A 48 13.70 7.96 13.01
CA VAL A 48 12.62 7.61 13.94
C VAL A 48 12.61 6.12 14.26
N MET A 49 12.80 5.26 13.26
CA MET A 49 12.91 3.82 13.45
C MET A 49 14.09 3.45 14.37
N ASP A 50 15.23 4.13 14.25
CA ASP A 50 16.43 3.87 15.05
C ASP A 50 16.19 4.12 16.55
N LEU A 51 15.22 4.98 16.91
CA LEU A 51 14.79 5.19 18.30
C LEU A 51 14.20 3.92 18.94
N PHE A 52 13.73 2.97 18.12
CA PHE A 52 13.23 1.67 18.57
C PHE A 52 14.33 0.60 18.57
N GLY A 53 15.58 0.94 18.29
CA GLY A 53 16.72 0.03 18.30
C GLY A 53 16.92 -0.76 17.01
N GLU A 54 18.12 -1.32 16.85
CA GLU A 54 18.62 -1.91 15.58
C GLU A 54 17.79 -3.10 15.07
N ASP A 55 17.10 -3.80 15.97
CA ASP A 55 16.25 -4.97 15.65
C ASP A 55 14.85 -4.59 15.13
N TYR A 56 14.49 -3.30 15.07
CA TYR A 56 13.16 -2.84 14.65
C TYR A 56 13.03 -2.70 13.12
N CYS A 57 12.00 -3.32 12.56
CA CYS A 57 11.72 -3.32 11.14
C CYS A 57 10.21 -3.23 10.84
N GLN A 58 9.87 -2.88 9.60
CA GLN A 58 8.52 -2.48 9.20
C GLN A 58 8.07 -3.22 7.93
N ILE A 59 6.90 -3.85 7.96
CA ILE A 59 6.23 -4.32 6.74
C ILE A 59 5.44 -3.14 6.16
N LEU A 60 5.79 -2.70 4.96
CA LEU A 60 5.26 -1.45 4.38
C LEU A 60 3.81 -1.60 3.93
N SER A 61 2.98 -0.57 4.15
CA SER A 61 1.70 -0.41 3.46
C SER A 61 1.45 1.06 3.10
N ILE A 62 0.58 1.30 2.10
CA ILE A 62 0.18 2.65 1.69
C ILE A 62 -0.81 3.22 2.70
N ALA A 63 -0.60 4.48 3.10
CA ALA A 63 -1.55 5.22 3.94
C ALA A 63 -2.91 5.41 3.27
N SER A 64 -3.94 5.49 4.12
CA SER A 64 -5.26 5.99 3.76
C SER A 64 -5.21 7.38 3.11
N PRO A 65 -6.16 7.72 2.23
CA PRO A 65 -7.40 6.98 1.93
C PRO A 65 -7.27 5.94 0.81
N PRO A 66 -8.29 5.07 0.61
CA PRO A 66 -8.35 4.18 -0.55
C PRO A 66 -8.26 4.96 -1.87
N PHE A 67 -7.68 4.35 -2.90
CA PHE A 67 -7.44 5.01 -4.20
C PHE A 67 -8.73 5.54 -4.85
N GLU A 68 -9.84 4.81 -4.73
CA GLU A 68 -11.14 5.21 -5.29
C GLU A 68 -11.73 6.47 -4.67
N LYS A 69 -11.16 6.97 -3.56
CA LYS A 69 -11.59 8.25 -2.99
C LYS A 69 -11.19 9.44 -3.86
N TYR A 70 -10.13 9.31 -4.66
CA TYR A 70 -9.57 10.40 -5.45
C TYR A 70 -9.24 10.03 -6.90
N ALA A 71 -9.43 8.77 -7.29
CA ALA A 71 -9.15 8.29 -8.64
C ALA A 71 -10.28 7.43 -9.18
N ASP A 72 -10.50 7.49 -10.50
CA ASP A 72 -11.33 6.50 -11.20
C ASP A 72 -10.64 5.12 -11.22
N PRO A 73 -11.33 4.03 -11.62
CA PRO A 73 -10.75 2.69 -11.58
C PRO A 73 -9.43 2.51 -12.36
N ALA A 74 -9.25 3.23 -13.46
CA ALA A 74 -8.04 3.12 -14.29
C ALA A 74 -6.86 3.84 -13.62
N LYS A 75 -7.10 5.07 -13.14
CA LYS A 75 -6.09 5.84 -12.42
C LYS A 75 -5.76 5.21 -11.05
N ALA A 76 -6.74 4.61 -10.37
CA ALA A 76 -6.53 3.90 -9.12
C ALA A 76 -5.56 2.72 -9.31
N LEU A 77 -5.72 1.96 -10.41
CA LEU A 77 -4.81 0.87 -10.76
C LEU A 77 -3.40 1.37 -11.09
N GLU A 78 -3.27 2.47 -11.83
CA GLU A 78 -1.98 3.09 -12.12
C GLU A 78 -1.24 3.50 -10.84
N LEU A 79 -1.94 4.20 -9.93
CA LEU A 79 -1.37 4.64 -8.65
C LEU A 79 -1.00 3.46 -7.75
N ALA A 80 -1.84 2.42 -7.70
CA ALA A 80 -1.56 1.19 -6.96
C ALA A 80 -0.33 0.46 -7.51
N THR A 81 -0.18 0.41 -8.85
CA THR A 81 0.98 -0.19 -9.51
C THR A 81 2.26 0.53 -9.10
N ILE A 82 2.27 1.87 -9.19
CA ILE A 82 3.44 2.69 -8.80
C ILE A 82 3.77 2.50 -7.32
N ALA A 83 2.75 2.46 -6.46
CA ALA A 83 2.92 2.24 -5.03
C ALA A 83 3.58 0.89 -4.73
N SER A 84 3.06 -0.20 -5.28
CA SER A 84 3.57 -1.54 -5.05
C SER A 84 4.98 -1.72 -5.60
N ASP A 85 5.27 -1.20 -6.79
CA ASP A 85 6.61 -1.26 -7.39
C ASP A 85 7.62 -0.51 -6.54
N SER A 86 7.23 0.67 -6.06
CA SER A 86 8.08 1.48 -5.18
C SER A 86 8.33 0.79 -3.83
N MET A 87 7.32 0.18 -3.22
CA MET A 87 7.49 -0.55 -1.96
C MET A 87 8.36 -1.81 -2.15
N ALA A 88 8.17 -2.55 -3.25
CA ALA A 88 9.00 -3.69 -3.59
C ALA A 88 10.48 -3.29 -3.77
N GLU A 89 10.75 -2.17 -4.46
CA GLU A 89 12.11 -1.62 -4.59
C GLU A 89 12.71 -1.26 -3.21
N LEU A 90 11.92 -0.62 -2.33
CA LEU A 90 12.38 -0.28 -0.98
C LEU A 90 12.71 -1.53 -0.15
N CYS A 91 11.92 -2.59 -0.25
CA CYS A 91 12.21 -3.87 0.40
C CYS A 91 13.50 -4.51 -0.14
N GLN A 92 13.76 -4.41 -1.44
CA GLN A 92 15.01 -4.90 -2.04
C GLN A 92 16.22 -4.09 -1.59
N ARG A 93 16.08 -2.76 -1.49
CA ARG A 93 17.18 -1.86 -1.12
C ARG A 93 17.50 -1.87 0.37
N TYR A 94 16.49 -2.07 1.22
CA TYR A 94 16.62 -1.99 2.68
C TYR A 94 16.00 -3.21 3.39
N PRO A 95 16.41 -4.44 3.07
CA PRO A 95 15.73 -5.66 3.53
C PRO A 95 15.75 -5.84 5.06
N ASP A 96 16.76 -5.31 5.74
CA ASP A 96 16.84 -5.36 7.20
C ASP A 96 15.87 -4.41 7.89
N ARG A 97 15.50 -3.32 7.20
CA ARG A 97 14.56 -2.30 7.69
C ARG A 97 13.14 -2.61 7.25
N PHE A 98 12.98 -3.10 6.02
CA PHE A 98 11.71 -3.36 5.36
C PHE A 98 11.65 -4.81 4.85
N PRO A 99 11.39 -5.79 5.72
CA PRO A 99 11.43 -7.21 5.36
C PRO A 99 10.29 -7.66 4.43
N GLY A 100 9.32 -6.78 4.13
CA GLY A 100 8.23 -7.05 3.21
C GLY A 100 7.30 -5.84 3.05
N PHE A 101 6.33 -5.99 2.17
CA PHE A 101 5.28 -4.99 1.95
C PHE A 101 3.92 -5.65 1.69
N ILE A 102 2.87 -4.87 1.87
CA ILE A 102 1.48 -5.23 1.65
C ILE A 102 1.00 -4.40 0.45
N GLY A 103 0.59 -5.07 -0.63
CA GLY A 103 -0.04 -4.40 -1.78
C GLY A 103 -1.41 -3.85 -1.39
N THR A 104 -1.95 -2.86 -2.10
CA THR A 104 -3.30 -2.33 -1.81
C THR A 104 -4.27 -2.78 -2.88
N ALA A 105 -5.35 -3.48 -2.49
CA ALA A 105 -6.31 -4.03 -3.43
C ALA A 105 -7.13 -2.92 -4.10
N VAL A 106 -7.13 -2.90 -5.44
CA VAL A 106 -7.93 -1.97 -6.24
C VAL A 106 -9.34 -2.54 -6.47
N MET A 107 -10.08 -2.74 -5.37
CA MET A 107 -11.40 -3.40 -5.39
C MET A 107 -12.46 -2.60 -6.17
N SER A 108 -12.23 -1.31 -6.41
CA SER A 108 -13.05 -0.45 -7.26
C SER A 108 -12.92 -0.74 -8.76
N ASN A 109 -11.98 -1.60 -9.16
CA ASN A 109 -11.76 -2.01 -10.56
C ASN A 109 -11.98 -3.53 -10.74
N PRO A 110 -13.22 -3.99 -10.95
CA PRO A 110 -13.53 -5.42 -11.07
C PRO A 110 -12.78 -6.13 -12.20
N ALA A 111 -12.41 -5.40 -13.26
CA ALA A 111 -11.68 -5.95 -14.41
C ALA A 111 -10.21 -6.25 -14.11
N ALA A 112 -9.63 -5.60 -13.09
CA ALA A 112 -8.21 -5.70 -12.78
C ALA A 112 -7.90 -6.17 -11.36
N MET A 113 -8.84 -6.12 -10.41
CA MET A 113 -8.57 -6.33 -8.99
C MET A 113 -7.88 -7.69 -8.68
N VAL A 114 -8.24 -8.75 -9.41
CA VAL A 114 -7.65 -10.08 -9.21
C VAL A 114 -6.25 -10.14 -9.82
N GLU A 115 -6.09 -9.67 -11.06
CA GLU A 115 -4.79 -9.72 -11.75
C GLU A 115 -3.76 -8.80 -11.09
N ASP A 116 -4.18 -7.65 -10.57
CA ASP A 116 -3.31 -6.75 -9.81
C ASP A 116 -2.89 -7.36 -8.48
N ALA A 117 -3.82 -7.96 -7.72
CA ALA A 117 -3.48 -8.70 -6.49
C ALA A 117 -2.54 -9.87 -6.79
N ARG A 118 -2.77 -10.56 -7.91
CA ARG A 118 -1.92 -11.66 -8.38
C ARG A 118 -0.51 -11.21 -8.67
N ARG A 119 -0.35 -10.13 -9.43
CA ARG A 119 0.94 -9.51 -9.70
C ARG A 119 1.67 -9.11 -8.41
N ASN A 120 0.97 -8.48 -7.47
CA ASN A 120 1.54 -8.08 -6.18
C ASN A 120 2.13 -9.27 -5.43
N ILE A 121 1.40 -10.38 -5.33
CA ILE A 121 1.80 -11.55 -4.55
C ILE A 121 2.85 -12.39 -5.30
N GLU A 122 2.60 -12.70 -6.56
CA GLU A 122 3.38 -13.68 -7.33
C GLU A 122 4.62 -13.07 -7.96
N ASP A 123 4.52 -11.84 -8.48
CA ASP A 123 5.60 -11.22 -9.24
C ASP A 123 6.47 -10.30 -8.36
N LEU A 124 5.84 -9.54 -7.45
CA LEU A 124 6.54 -8.57 -6.59
C LEU A 124 6.89 -9.10 -5.19
N GLY A 125 6.28 -10.20 -4.76
CA GLY A 125 6.54 -10.81 -3.45
C GLY A 125 5.84 -10.11 -2.28
N ALA A 126 4.71 -9.43 -2.51
CA ALA A 126 3.89 -8.89 -1.44
C ALA A 126 3.53 -9.98 -0.42
N VAL A 127 3.63 -9.65 0.87
CA VAL A 127 3.31 -10.60 1.94
C VAL A 127 1.83 -10.67 2.27
N GLY A 128 1.03 -9.76 1.69
CA GLY A 128 -0.42 -9.71 1.81
C GLY A 128 -1.03 -8.58 0.99
N MET A 129 -2.35 -8.44 1.07
CA MET A 129 -3.10 -7.36 0.42
C MET A 129 -3.94 -6.57 1.41
N GLN A 130 -3.82 -5.24 1.38
CA GLN A 130 -4.61 -4.32 2.17
C GLN A 130 -5.97 -4.10 1.49
N ILE A 131 -7.03 -4.25 2.27
CA ILE A 131 -8.41 -3.86 1.93
C ILE A 131 -8.88 -2.78 2.90
N PHE A 132 -9.91 -2.03 2.50
CA PHE A 132 -10.56 -1.03 3.34
C PHE A 132 -11.92 -1.54 3.83
N THR A 133 -12.53 -0.87 4.81
CA THR A 133 -13.78 -1.32 5.44
C THR A 133 -14.99 -1.33 4.50
N ASN A 134 -14.91 -0.63 3.37
CA ASN A 134 -15.92 -0.56 2.31
C ASN A 134 -15.25 -0.11 1.00
N VAL A 135 -15.93 -0.36 -0.11
CA VAL A 135 -15.52 0.14 -1.44
C VAL A 135 -16.58 1.13 -1.91
N SER A 136 -16.28 2.43 -1.89
CA SER A 136 -17.23 3.50 -2.24
C SER A 136 -18.60 3.38 -1.52
N GLY A 137 -18.57 3.03 -0.23
CA GLY A 137 -19.76 2.83 0.60
C GLY A 137 -20.41 1.45 0.50
N LYS A 138 -19.93 0.58 -0.40
CA LYS A 138 -20.42 -0.80 -0.53
C LYS A 138 -19.76 -1.73 0.49
N PRO A 139 -20.52 -2.62 1.15
CA PRO A 139 -19.94 -3.63 2.02
C PRO A 139 -19.18 -4.69 1.20
N LEU A 140 -18.18 -5.32 1.83
CA LEU A 140 -17.25 -6.22 1.15
C LEU A 140 -17.80 -7.61 0.85
N ASP A 141 -18.93 -7.98 1.43
CA ASP A 141 -19.58 -9.29 1.26
C ASP A 141 -20.47 -9.36 0.01
N LEU A 142 -20.45 -8.32 -0.84
CA LEU A 142 -21.16 -8.34 -2.11
C LEU A 142 -20.51 -9.32 -3.11
N PRO A 143 -21.31 -9.99 -3.95
CA PRO A 143 -20.80 -10.94 -4.95
C PRO A 143 -19.76 -10.36 -5.91
N GLU A 144 -19.78 -9.05 -6.18
CA GLU A 144 -18.80 -8.39 -7.05
C GLU A 144 -17.37 -8.45 -6.50
N PHE A 145 -17.18 -8.64 -5.20
CA PHE A 145 -15.87 -8.74 -4.54
C PHE A 145 -15.43 -10.19 -4.26
N GLU A 146 -16.33 -11.16 -4.41
CA GLU A 146 -16.04 -12.58 -4.23
C GLU A 146 -14.79 -13.05 -5.00
N PRO A 147 -14.57 -12.66 -6.28
CA PRO A 147 -13.40 -13.13 -7.02
C PRO A 147 -12.06 -12.73 -6.38
N PHE A 148 -12.00 -11.57 -5.72
CA PHE A 148 -10.80 -11.15 -4.99
C PHE A 148 -10.54 -12.07 -3.78
N PHE A 149 -11.57 -12.31 -2.95
CA PHE A 149 -11.44 -13.18 -1.78
C PHE A 149 -11.14 -14.63 -2.16
N ALA A 150 -11.75 -15.13 -3.23
CA ALA A 150 -11.48 -16.45 -3.78
C ALA A 150 -10.01 -16.59 -4.22
N TYR A 151 -9.46 -15.55 -4.87
CA TYR A 151 -8.04 -15.51 -5.22
C TYR A 151 -7.15 -15.47 -3.98
N MET A 152 -7.40 -14.59 -3.02
CA MET A 152 -6.60 -14.48 -1.79
C MET A 152 -6.60 -15.79 -0.98
N HIS A 153 -7.76 -16.45 -0.89
CA HIS A 153 -7.87 -17.78 -0.28
C HIS A 153 -6.97 -18.81 -0.97
N LYS A 154 -7.00 -18.85 -2.31
CA LYS A 154 -6.14 -19.75 -3.11
C LYS A 154 -4.65 -19.41 -2.96
N ALA A 155 -4.30 -18.13 -2.89
CA ALA A 155 -2.92 -17.67 -2.74
C ALA A 155 -2.34 -17.98 -1.36
N GLY A 156 -3.18 -18.20 -0.34
CA GLY A 156 -2.75 -18.48 1.02
C GLY A 156 -2.04 -17.29 1.68
N LYS A 157 -2.42 -16.07 1.29
CA LYS A 157 -1.86 -14.81 1.81
C LYS A 157 -2.91 -14.04 2.63
N PRO A 158 -2.48 -13.30 3.67
CA PRO A 158 -3.34 -12.39 4.42
C PRO A 158 -3.76 -11.16 3.61
#